data_AF-A0A511XIC8-F1
#
_entry.id   AF-A0A511XIC8-F1
#
_cell.length_a   1.000
_cell.length_b   1.000
_cell.length_c   1.000
_cell.angle_alpha   90.00
_cell.angle_beta   90.00
_cell.angle_gamma   90.00
#
_symmetry.space_group_name_H-M   'P 1'
#
loop_
_entity.id
_entity.type
_entity.pdbx_description
1 polymer ?
#
loop_
_entity_poly.entity_id
_entity_poly.type
_entity_poly.pdbx_seq_one_letter_code
_entity_poly.pdbx_strand_id
1 'polypeptide(L)'
;MIEHQKIDTGRVLRYRGDIHRVIFREQLVQCEWRRSYDRLVPMLIKEHFGDPGVLTRQFPCMKSTFVWKGDDFIISAEALANPNNEYHGLERLAAKSHQAGSWQLAGEYWLIAAGWRRNTMDAENERHVEALQFVLRHVEYNRALAEWKKKKRGRNAMPYPGQFGLSDD
;
A
#
# COMPACT_ATOMS: atom_id res chain seq x y z
N MET A 1 41.09 -5.55 30.41
CA MET A 1 40.61 -5.02 29.13
C MET A 1 39.11 -5.25 29.07
N ILE A 2 38.36 -4.14 28.96
CA ILE A 2 36.93 -4.02 28.55
C ILE A 2 35.93 -4.68 29.53
N GLU A 3 35.46 -3.99 30.57
CA GLU A 3 34.40 -2.96 30.59
C GLU A 3 32.98 -3.55 30.47
N HIS A 4 32.41 -3.96 31.61
CA HIS A 4 30.96 -4.04 31.80
C HIS A 4 30.50 -2.74 32.48
N GLN A 5 30.20 -1.72 31.68
CA GLN A 5 29.49 -0.55 32.18
C GLN A 5 28.03 -0.92 32.45
N LYS A 6 27.67 -0.81 33.72
CA LYS A 6 26.30 -0.61 34.19
C LYS A 6 25.73 0.63 33.48
N ILE A 7 24.56 0.50 32.87
CA ILE A 7 23.75 1.68 32.56
C ILE A 7 22.62 1.78 33.57
N ASP A 8 22.61 2.97 34.15
CA ASP A 8 21.99 3.43 35.36
C ASP A 8 20.47 3.43 35.28
N THR A 9 19.86 2.92 36.34
CA THR A 9 18.48 3.22 36.72
C THR A 9 18.37 4.68 37.13
N GLY A 10 17.78 5.53 36.28
CA GLY A 10 17.19 6.78 36.78
C GLY A 10 17.07 7.93 35.79
N ARG A 11 15.82 8.30 35.47
CA ARG A 11 15.21 9.57 35.91
C ARG A 11 13.79 9.69 35.35
N VAL A 12 12.81 9.42 36.21
CA VAL A 12 11.45 9.92 35.99
C VAL A 12 11.48 11.42 36.33
N LEU A 13 11.66 12.25 35.31
CA LEU A 13 11.32 13.67 35.41
C LEU A 13 9.80 13.78 35.42
N ARG A 14 9.22 13.86 36.62
CA ARG A 14 7.83 14.32 36.81
C ARG A 14 7.79 15.82 36.50
N TYR A 15 7.53 16.16 35.24
CA TYR A 15 6.99 17.47 34.92
C TYR A 15 5.46 17.42 35.11
N ARG A 16 5.00 18.10 36.16
CA ARG A 16 3.62 18.58 36.27
C ARG A 16 3.45 19.70 35.26
N GLY A 17 2.50 19.56 34.35
CA GLY A 17 2.14 20.61 33.40
C GLY A 17 1.71 20.00 32.08
N ASP A 18 0.45 20.25 31.71
CA ASP A 18 -0.18 19.84 30.46
C ASP A 18 0.70 20.10 29.23
N ILE A 19 1.01 19.05 28.47
CA ILE A 19 1.18 19.07 27.01
C ILE A 19 0.99 17.62 26.54
N HIS A 20 0.07 17.43 25.60
CA HIS A 20 -0.12 16.19 24.86
C HIS A 20 1.21 15.69 24.29
N ARG A 21 1.78 14.67 24.93
CA ARG A 21 2.89 13.91 24.35
C ARG A 21 2.29 12.97 23.32
N VAL A 22 2.21 13.42 22.08
CA VAL A 22 2.05 12.53 20.93
C VAL A 22 3.32 11.68 20.89
N ILE A 23 3.24 10.49 21.48
CA ILE A 23 4.24 9.47 21.28
C ILE A 23 4.02 8.96 19.85
N PHE A 24 4.67 9.60 18.88
CA PHE A 24 4.98 8.96 17.60
C PHE A 24 6.00 7.85 17.90
N ARG A 25 5.52 6.71 18.38
CA ARG A 25 6.21 5.46 18.08
C ARG A 25 6.04 5.29 16.58
N GLU A 26 7.15 5.14 15.86
CA GLU A 26 7.21 4.66 14.47
C GLU A 26 6.62 3.23 14.40
N GLN A 27 5.32 3.09 14.67
CA GLN A 27 4.57 1.95 14.21
C GLN A 27 4.28 2.23 12.75
N LEU A 28 5.19 1.76 11.88
CA LEU A 28 4.84 1.51 10.49
C LEU A 28 3.49 0.79 10.48
N VAL A 29 2.52 1.32 9.75
CA VAL A 29 1.22 0.66 9.60
C VAL A 29 1.51 -0.71 9.00
N GLN A 30 1.28 -1.77 9.79
CA GLN A 30 1.37 -3.15 9.29
C GLN A 30 0.26 -3.32 8.26
N CYS A 31 0.65 -3.30 6.99
CA CYS A 31 -0.26 -3.38 5.86
C CYS A 31 -0.49 -4.85 5.52
N GLU A 32 -1.33 -5.50 6.32
CA GLU A 32 -1.65 -6.92 6.14
C GLU A 32 -2.92 -7.12 5.30
N TRP A 33 -2.99 -8.31 4.68
CA TRP A 33 -4.23 -8.75 4.04
C TRP A 33 -5.32 -8.93 5.10
N ARG A 34 -6.40 -8.15 4.99
CA ARG A 34 -7.56 -8.28 5.89
C ARG A 34 -8.53 -9.32 5.33
N ARG A 35 -9.12 -10.15 6.19
CA ARG A 35 -10.19 -11.10 5.79
C ARG A 35 -11.37 -10.45 5.06
N SER A 36 -11.64 -9.18 5.32
CA SER A 36 -12.68 -8.44 4.59
C SER A 36 -12.36 -8.27 3.09
N TYR A 37 -11.09 -8.31 2.70
CA TYR A 37 -10.65 -8.16 1.32
C TYR A 37 -11.03 -9.37 0.45
N ASP A 38 -11.16 -10.56 1.05
CA ASP A 38 -11.58 -11.77 0.35
C ASP A 38 -12.98 -11.61 -0.29
N ARG A 39 -13.84 -10.80 0.32
CA ARG A 39 -15.16 -10.45 -0.23
C ARG A 39 -15.15 -9.16 -1.03
N LEU A 40 -14.35 -8.18 -0.59
CA LEU A 40 -14.33 -6.85 -1.20
C LEU A 40 -13.69 -6.87 -2.60
N VAL A 41 -12.62 -7.63 -2.82
CA VAL A 41 -11.94 -7.66 -4.13
C VAL A 41 -12.86 -8.16 -5.25
N PRO A 42 -13.57 -9.30 -5.13
CA PRO A 42 -14.53 -9.72 -6.15
C PRO A 42 -15.63 -8.68 -6.42
N MET A 43 -16.10 -7.99 -5.37
CA MET A 43 -17.10 -6.93 -5.53
C MET A 43 -16.56 -5.74 -6.32
N LEU A 44 -15.36 -5.27 -6.00
CA LEU A 44 -14.72 -4.15 -6.70
C LEU A 44 -14.38 -4.50 -8.16
N ILE A 45 -13.95 -5.73 -8.43
CA ILE A 45 -13.74 -6.19 -9.81
C ILE A 45 -15.06 -6.11 -10.58
N LYS A 46 -16.15 -6.60 -10.00
CA LYS A 46 -17.47 -6.52 -10.62
C LYS A 46 -17.93 -5.07 -10.82
N GLU A 47 -17.68 -4.20 -9.86
CA GLU A 47 -18.08 -2.79 -9.90
C GLU A 47 -17.35 -1.99 -10.99
N HIS A 48 -16.02 -2.14 -11.09
CA HIS A 48 -15.22 -1.32 -12.00
C HIS A 48 -15.01 -1.95 -13.38
N PHE A 49 -15.08 -3.27 -13.47
CA PHE A 49 -14.75 -4.01 -14.70
C PHE A 49 -15.86 -4.97 -15.15
N GLY A 50 -16.97 -5.09 -14.41
CA GLY A 50 -18.08 -5.99 -14.73
C GLY A 50 -17.82 -7.43 -14.32
N ASP A 51 -16.74 -8.04 -14.81
CA ASP A 51 -16.30 -9.39 -14.44
C ASP A 51 -14.77 -9.58 -14.59
N PRO A 52 -14.19 -10.63 -13.96
CA PRO A 52 -12.75 -10.90 -14.08
C PRO A 52 -12.26 -11.16 -15.51
N GLY A 53 -13.11 -11.65 -16.40
CA GLY A 53 -12.80 -11.86 -17.81
C GLY A 53 -12.61 -10.56 -18.58
N VAL A 54 -13.42 -9.53 -18.29
CA VAL A 54 -13.25 -8.18 -18.86
C VAL A 54 -11.97 -7.53 -18.32
N LEU A 55 -11.72 -7.63 -17.01
CA LEU A 55 -10.48 -7.16 -16.40
C LEU A 55 -9.25 -7.75 -17.10
N THR A 56 -9.22 -9.06 -17.33
CA THR A 56 -8.10 -9.76 -17.98
C THR A 56 -8.02 -9.56 -19.49
N ARG A 57 -9.09 -9.08 -20.15
CA ARG A 57 -9.01 -8.57 -21.53
C ARG A 57 -8.34 -7.21 -21.59
N GLN A 58 -8.62 -6.35 -20.61
CA GLN A 58 -8.01 -5.02 -20.50
C GLN A 58 -6.55 -5.09 -20.01
N PHE A 59 -6.25 -6.04 -19.13
CA PHE A 59 -4.91 -6.28 -18.59
C PHE A 59 -4.53 -7.76 -18.82
N PRO A 60 -4.03 -8.12 -20.02
CA PRO A 60 -3.68 -9.50 -20.33
C PRO A 60 -2.65 -10.14 -19.40
N CYS A 61 -1.78 -9.35 -18.76
CA CYS A 61 -0.85 -9.81 -17.72
C CYS A 61 -1.55 -10.46 -16.52
N MET A 62 -2.83 -10.15 -16.29
CA MET A 62 -3.61 -10.73 -15.21
C MET A 62 -4.18 -12.12 -15.56
N LYS A 63 -4.03 -12.62 -16.79
CA LYS A 63 -4.48 -13.99 -17.11
C LYS A 63 -3.66 -15.01 -16.33
N SER A 64 -4.31 -16.08 -15.85
CA SER A 64 -3.60 -17.20 -15.21
C SER A 64 -2.60 -17.90 -16.13
N THR A 65 -2.80 -17.80 -17.44
CA THR A 65 -1.89 -18.33 -18.48
C THR A 65 -0.78 -17.36 -18.86
N PHE A 66 -0.70 -16.19 -18.23
CA PHE A 66 0.32 -15.21 -18.55
C PHE A 66 1.68 -15.68 -18.00
N VAL A 67 2.70 -15.67 -18.86
CA VAL A 67 4.05 -16.10 -18.48
C VAL A 67 4.80 -14.90 -17.92
N TRP A 68 4.85 -14.82 -16.60
CA TRP A 68 5.65 -13.83 -15.89
C TRP A 68 7.15 -14.13 -16.06
N LYS A 69 7.94 -13.10 -16.35
CA LYS A 69 9.41 -13.12 -16.39
C LYS A 69 9.98 -12.57 -15.07
N GLY A 70 11.22 -12.92 -14.75
CA GLY A 70 11.80 -12.75 -13.41
C GLY A 70 11.76 -11.34 -12.80
N ASP A 71 11.85 -10.29 -13.62
CA ASP A 71 11.82 -8.89 -13.15
C ASP A 71 10.41 -8.28 -13.13
N ASP A 72 9.40 -8.98 -13.63
CA ASP A 72 8.02 -8.46 -13.75
C ASP A 72 7.31 -8.31 -12.39
N PHE A 73 7.98 -8.72 -11.31
CA PHE A 73 7.52 -8.56 -9.92
C PHE A 73 8.17 -7.38 -9.20
N ILE A 74 9.17 -6.71 -9.80
CA ILE A 74 9.80 -5.54 -9.19
C ILE A 74 8.78 -4.40 -9.22
N ILE A 75 8.22 -4.08 -8.05
CA ILE A 75 7.39 -2.89 -7.90
C ILE A 75 8.22 -1.77 -7.32
N SER A 76 8.45 -0.77 -8.16
CA SER A 76 8.98 0.52 -7.73
C SER A 76 8.17 1.63 -8.41
N ALA A 77 8.23 2.84 -7.85
CA ALA A 77 7.62 4.00 -8.48
C ALA A 77 8.18 4.22 -9.90
N GLU A 78 9.48 3.97 -10.09
CA GLU A 78 10.15 4.03 -11.39
C GLU A 78 9.61 2.97 -12.38
N ALA A 79 9.38 1.74 -11.91
CA ALA A 79 8.82 0.67 -12.73
C ALA A 79 7.39 1.01 -13.21
N LEU A 80 6.60 1.69 -12.38
CA LEU A 80 5.26 2.16 -12.72
C LEU A 80 5.27 3.39 -13.64
N ALA A 81 6.27 4.27 -13.48
CA ALA A 81 6.46 5.45 -14.30
C ALA A 81 6.92 5.09 -15.73
N ASN A 82 7.54 3.93 -15.92
CA ASN A 82 8.00 3.48 -17.23
C ASN A 82 6.81 3.20 -18.18
N PRO A 83 6.66 3.97 -19.28
CA PRO A 83 5.55 3.79 -20.21
C PRO A 83 5.60 2.46 -20.98
N ASN A 84 6.77 1.84 -21.08
CA ASN A 84 6.98 0.56 -21.79
C ASN A 84 6.70 -0.66 -20.91
N ASN A 85 6.42 -0.47 -19.62
CA ASN A 85 6.27 -1.57 -18.68
C ASN A 85 4.83 -2.12 -18.69
N GLU A 86 4.44 -2.86 -19.71
CA GLU A 86 3.04 -3.27 -19.92
C GLU A 86 2.42 -4.08 -18.76
N TYR A 87 3.25 -4.73 -17.93
CA TYR A 87 2.84 -5.72 -16.93
C TYR A 87 2.11 -5.14 -15.70
N HIS A 88 2.16 -3.83 -15.48
CA HIS A 88 1.57 -3.16 -14.29
C HIS A 88 0.34 -2.30 -14.61
N GLY A 89 -0.47 -2.68 -15.61
CA GLY A 89 -1.56 -1.86 -16.12
C GLY A 89 -2.58 -1.39 -15.07
N LEU A 90 -3.00 -2.27 -14.16
CA LEU A 90 -3.94 -1.93 -13.09
C LEU A 90 -3.34 -1.00 -12.04
N GLU A 91 -2.06 -1.20 -11.71
CA GLU A 91 -1.32 -0.38 -10.76
C GLU A 91 -1.05 1.02 -11.33
N ARG A 92 -0.77 1.13 -12.63
CA ARG A 92 -0.74 2.42 -13.33
C ARG A 92 -2.09 3.13 -13.28
N LEU A 93 -3.19 2.40 -13.46
CA LEU A 93 -4.53 2.99 -13.35
C LEU A 93 -4.80 3.54 -11.93
N ALA A 94 -4.35 2.80 -10.91
CA ALA A 94 -4.40 3.25 -9.52
C ALA A 94 -3.55 4.50 -9.29
N ALA A 95 -2.31 4.53 -9.79
CA ALA A 95 -1.41 5.69 -9.70
C ALA A 95 -1.98 6.93 -10.41
N LYS A 96 -2.54 6.78 -11.61
CA LYS A 96 -3.22 7.87 -12.33
C LYS A 96 -4.42 8.43 -11.55
N SER A 97 -5.21 7.54 -10.95
CA SER A 97 -6.35 7.93 -10.11
C SER A 97 -5.90 8.66 -8.85
N HIS A 98 -4.78 8.25 -8.27
CA HIS A 98 -4.16 8.92 -7.13
C HIS A 98 -3.71 10.35 -7.49
N GLN A 99 -2.97 10.49 -8.60
CA GLN A 99 -2.50 11.79 -9.11
C GLN A 99 -3.67 12.74 -9.43
N ALA A 100 -4.79 12.21 -9.90
CA ALA A 100 -6.02 12.99 -10.14
C ALA A 100 -6.76 13.39 -8.85
N GLY A 101 -6.29 12.99 -7.66
CA GLY A 101 -6.96 13.27 -6.39
C GLY A 101 -8.21 12.43 -6.12
N SER A 102 -8.40 11.37 -6.91
CA SER A 102 -9.48 10.37 -6.78
C SER A 102 -9.04 9.22 -5.88
N TRP A 103 -8.64 9.55 -4.64
CA TRP A 103 -7.97 8.61 -3.74
C TRP A 103 -8.80 7.40 -3.33
N GLN A 104 -10.13 7.53 -3.22
CA GLN A 104 -10.97 6.36 -2.98
C GLN A 104 -10.84 5.34 -4.12
N LEU A 105 -11.03 5.79 -5.36
CA LEU A 105 -10.92 4.96 -6.55
C LEU A 105 -9.51 4.39 -6.72
N ALA A 106 -8.48 5.20 -6.43
CA ALA A 106 -7.10 4.73 -6.43
C ALA A 106 -6.89 3.57 -5.44
N GLY A 107 -7.42 3.70 -4.22
CA GLY A 107 -7.35 2.65 -3.19
C GLY A 107 -8.09 1.38 -3.59
N GLU A 108 -9.22 1.51 -4.28
CA GLU A 108 -9.99 0.38 -4.83
C GLU A 108 -9.19 -0.36 -5.91
N TYR A 109 -8.58 0.35 -6.86
CA TYR A 109 -7.72 -0.27 -7.87
C TYR A 109 -6.47 -0.94 -7.28
N TRP A 110 -5.81 -0.29 -6.32
CA TRP A 110 -4.70 -0.92 -5.60
C TRP A 110 -5.15 -2.19 -4.87
N LEU A 111 -6.35 -2.21 -4.29
CA LEU A 111 -6.84 -3.40 -3.60
C LEU A 111 -7.12 -4.56 -4.56
N ILE A 112 -7.63 -4.26 -5.76
CA ILE A 112 -7.77 -5.29 -6.81
C ILE A 112 -6.40 -5.84 -7.21
N ALA A 113 -5.40 -4.97 -7.38
CA ALA A 113 -4.03 -5.39 -7.70
C ALA A 113 -3.45 -6.28 -6.58
N ALA A 114 -3.63 -5.92 -5.30
CA ALA A 114 -3.22 -6.75 -4.17
C ALA A 114 -3.88 -8.14 -4.20
N GLY A 115 -5.18 -8.19 -4.48
CA GLY A 115 -5.92 -9.45 -4.56
C GLY A 115 -5.40 -10.35 -5.67
N TRP A 116 -5.03 -9.77 -6.81
CA TRP A 116 -4.45 -10.53 -7.91
C TRP A 116 -3.07 -11.09 -7.55
N ARG A 117 -2.18 -10.26 -7.00
CA ARG A 117 -0.85 -10.67 -6.56
C ARG A 117 -0.90 -11.78 -5.54
N ARG A 118 -1.79 -11.67 -4.55
CA ARG A 118 -1.98 -12.71 -3.53
C ARG A 118 -2.35 -14.06 -4.13
N ASN A 119 -3.14 -14.08 -5.20
CA ASN A 119 -3.58 -15.32 -5.85
C ASN A 119 -2.51 -15.94 -6.78
N THR A 120 -1.55 -15.14 -7.23
CA THR A 120 -0.45 -15.58 -8.11
C THR A 120 0.90 -15.63 -7.42
N MET A 121 0.92 -15.43 -6.10
CA MET A 121 2.13 -15.39 -5.28
C MET A 121 2.66 -16.80 -5.06
N ASP A 122 3.91 -17.01 -5.45
CA ASP A 122 4.80 -17.99 -4.81
C ASP A 122 5.23 -17.48 -3.43
N ALA A 123 4.91 -18.23 -2.37
CA ALA A 123 5.20 -17.86 -0.99
C ALA A 123 6.69 -17.97 -0.62
N GLU A 124 7.46 -18.76 -1.37
CA GLU A 124 8.90 -18.92 -1.17
C GLU A 124 9.71 -17.80 -1.87
N ASN A 125 9.05 -16.96 -2.65
CA ASN A 125 9.66 -15.83 -3.33
C ASN A 125 9.41 -14.52 -2.56
N GLU A 126 10.43 -14.07 -1.82
CA GLU A 126 10.38 -12.84 -1.02
C GLU A 126 9.94 -11.61 -1.84
N ARG A 127 10.31 -11.54 -3.14
CA ARG A 127 9.91 -10.43 -4.02
C ARG A 127 8.40 -10.35 -4.22
N HIS A 128 7.69 -11.49 -4.22
CA HIS A 128 6.24 -11.47 -4.30
C HIS A 128 5.60 -10.93 -3.02
N VAL A 129 6.20 -11.24 -1.87
CA VAL A 129 5.77 -10.71 -0.57
C VAL A 129 5.99 -9.20 -0.53
N GLU A 130 7.15 -8.71 -0.95
CA GLU A 130 7.45 -7.29 -1.06
C GLU A 130 6.49 -6.57 -2.01
N ALA A 131 6.23 -7.15 -3.18
CA ALA A 131 5.28 -6.65 -4.15
C ALA A 131 3.86 -6.53 -3.56
N LEU A 132 3.38 -7.56 -2.86
CA LEU A 132 2.09 -7.51 -2.18
C LEU A 132 2.06 -6.42 -1.08
N GLN A 133 3.13 -6.32 -0.29
CA GLN A 133 3.26 -5.30 0.75
C GLN A 133 3.23 -3.89 0.17
N PHE A 134 3.97 -3.63 -0.90
CA PHE A 134 3.97 -2.34 -1.59
C PHE A 134 2.55 -1.92 -1.99
N VAL A 135 1.79 -2.83 -2.60
CA VAL A 135 0.42 -2.53 -3.03
C VAL A 135 -0.50 -2.30 -1.83
N LEU A 136 -0.39 -3.11 -0.78
CA LEU A 136 -1.20 -2.95 0.44
C LEU A 136 -0.91 -1.61 1.14
N ARG A 137 0.34 -1.14 1.14
CA ARG A 137 0.69 0.20 1.65
C ARG A 137 -0.02 1.29 0.85
N HIS A 138 -0.06 1.18 -0.47
CA HIS A 138 -0.82 2.11 -1.30
C HIS A 138 -2.34 2.04 -1.06
N VAL A 139 -2.90 0.87 -0.76
CA VAL A 139 -4.32 0.75 -0.36
C VAL A 139 -4.59 1.56 0.90
N GLU A 140 -3.78 1.35 1.95
CA GLU A 140 -3.98 2.03 3.24
C GLU A 140 -3.71 3.53 3.14
N TYR A 141 -2.69 3.94 2.38
CA TYR A 141 -2.39 5.35 2.14
C TYR A 141 -3.54 6.06 1.43
N ASN A 142 -4.06 5.49 0.34
CA ASN A 142 -5.17 6.07 -0.41
C ASN A 142 -6.47 6.13 0.40
N ARG A 143 -6.73 5.14 1.26
CA ARG A 143 -7.84 5.19 2.21
C ARG A 143 -7.68 6.32 3.21
N ALA A 144 -6.48 6.48 3.78
CA ALA A 144 -6.22 7.56 4.72
C ALA A 144 -6.43 8.93 4.06
N LEU A 145 -5.95 9.12 2.83
CA LEU A 145 -6.17 10.34 2.05
C LEU A 145 -7.65 10.58 1.75
N ALA A 146 -8.39 9.55 1.34
CA ALA A 146 -9.83 9.65 1.08
C ALA A 146 -10.61 10.05 2.34
N GLU A 147 -10.29 9.46 3.49
CA GLU A 147 -10.90 9.80 4.77
C GLU A 147 -10.53 11.21 5.24
N TRP A 148 -9.28 11.63 5.04
CA TRP A 148 -8.84 12.99 5.30
C TRP A 148 -9.60 14.01 4.43
N LYS A 149 -9.80 13.70 3.14
CA LYS A 149 -10.59 14.52 2.21
C LYS A 149 -12.04 14.69 2.69
N LYS A 150 -12.67 13.60 3.16
CA LYS A 150 -14.05 13.60 3.67
C LYS A 150 -14.22 14.44 4.94
N LYS A 151 -13.25 14.41 5.86
CA LYS A 151 -13.29 15.11 7.16
C LYS A 151 -13.05 16.63 7.06
N LYS A 152 -13.25 17.23 5.87
CA LYS A 152 -13.07 18.66 5.56
C LYS A 152 -11.79 19.27 6.15
N ARG A 153 -10.60 18.74 5.81
CA ARG A 153 -9.22 19.31 5.99
C ARG A 153 -8.88 20.03 7.33
N GLY A 154 -9.74 20.01 8.34
CA GLY A 154 -9.85 21.16 9.25
C GLY A 154 -9.16 20.99 10.60
N ARG A 155 -8.70 19.78 10.94
CA ARG A 155 -8.01 19.52 12.22
C ARG A 155 -6.95 18.42 12.18
N ASN A 156 -6.96 17.56 11.16
CA ASN A 156 -6.02 16.44 11.07
C ASN A 156 -4.94 16.74 10.03
N ALA A 157 -3.69 16.43 10.37
CA ALA A 157 -2.58 16.45 9.43
C ALA A 157 -2.91 15.60 8.20
N MET A 158 -2.51 16.09 7.03
CA MET A 158 -2.62 15.32 5.79
C MET A 158 -1.77 14.05 5.93
N PRO A 159 -2.31 12.87 5.61
CA PRO A 159 -1.49 11.66 5.51
C PRO A 159 -0.37 11.87 4.49
N TYR A 160 0.83 11.42 4.82
CA TYR A 160 1.98 11.47 3.91
C TYR A 160 2.52 10.05 3.63
N PRO A 161 3.11 9.81 2.45
CA PRO A 161 3.55 8.48 2.01
C PRO A 161 4.44 7.75 3.02
N GLY A 162 5.40 8.44 3.62
CA GLY A 162 6.32 7.87 4.61
C GLY A 162 5.64 7.17 5.81
N GLN A 163 4.43 7.60 6.21
CA GLN A 163 3.68 6.94 7.31
C GLN A 163 3.27 5.50 6.99
N PHE A 164 3.24 5.17 5.70
CA PHE A 164 2.86 3.86 5.17
C PHE A 164 4.07 3.10 4.61
N GLY A 165 5.29 3.60 4.79
CA GLY A 165 6.49 2.98 4.20
C GLY A 165 6.53 3.08 2.68
N LEU A 166 6.03 4.19 2.13
CA LEU A 166 6.13 4.59 0.72
C LEU A 166 7.08 5.77 0.58
N SER A 167 7.71 5.93 -0.59
CA SER A 167 8.51 7.12 -0.90
C SER A 167 7.62 8.34 -1.13
N ASP A 168 8.17 9.53 -0.87
CA ASP A 168 7.55 10.82 -1.18
C ASP A 168 7.72 11.23 -2.65
N ASP A 169 8.53 10.48 -3.41
CA ASP A 169 8.89 10.71 -4.83
C ASP A 169 7.82 10.24 -5.85
#